data_AF-A0A353DCK3-F1
#
_entry.id   AF-A0A353DCK3-F1
#
_cell.length_a   1.000
_cell.length_b   1.000
_cell.length_c   1.000
_cell.angle_alpha   90.00
_cell.angle_beta   90.00
_cell.angle_gamma   90.00
#
_symmetry.space_group_name_H-M   'P 1'
#
loop_
_entity.id
_entity.type
_entity.pdbx_description
1 polymer ?
#
loop_
_entity_poly.entity_id
_entity_poly.type
_entity_poly.pdbx_seq_one_letter_code
_entity_poly.pdbx_strand_id
1 'polypeptide(L)'
;MNAVAFQGISLPMKGAEAEQRDRWVEMFEKIAVEEVVVRTIAQESDYQNLMGLDGEQAAIADLTKRMKIKYRPRKNSIEIGLTGIRKEIEELKLIAEKIYVVCATVLAKNDREFKAFSSQKRE
;
A
#
# COMPACT_ATOMS: atom_id res chain seq x y z
N MET A 1 -10.55 20.41 -14.43
CA MET A 1 -10.06 19.81 -13.16
C MET A 1 -9.58 18.41 -13.45
N ASN A 2 -8.33 18.06 -13.11
CA ASN A 2 -7.86 16.68 -13.21
C ASN A 2 -8.55 15.86 -12.10
N ALA A 3 -9.29 14.82 -12.47
CA ALA A 3 -9.91 13.93 -11.50
C ALA A 3 -8.83 13.19 -10.70
N VAL A 4 -8.92 13.25 -9.36
CA VAL A 4 -8.06 12.46 -8.47
C VAL A 4 -8.47 11.00 -8.62
N ALA A 5 -7.50 10.16 -9.00
CA ALA A 5 -7.67 8.73 -9.15
C ALA A 5 -6.92 8.00 -8.03
N PHE A 6 -7.53 6.94 -7.51
CA PHE A 6 -6.85 6.01 -6.63
C PHE A 6 -6.32 4.85 -7.47
N GLN A 7 -5.02 4.55 -7.37
CA GLN A 7 -4.40 3.36 -7.94
C GLN A 7 -3.89 2.51 -6.78
N GLY A 8 -4.27 1.23 -6.77
CA GLY A 8 -3.95 0.36 -5.66
C GLY A 8 -4.15 -1.11 -5.97
N ILE A 9 -3.53 -1.94 -5.15
CA ILE A 9 -3.73 -3.39 -5.13
C ILE A 9 -4.93 -3.71 -4.25
N SER A 10 -5.75 -4.64 -4.70
CA SER A 10 -6.88 -5.18 -3.94
C SER A 10 -6.48 -6.51 -3.34
N LEU A 11 -6.37 -6.58 -2.01
CA LEU A 11 -6.15 -7.82 -1.27
C LEU A 11 -7.51 -8.43 -0.86
N PRO A 12 -7.96 -9.54 -1.48
CA PRO A 12 -9.29 -10.07 -1.22
C PRO A 12 -9.35 -10.79 0.14
N MET A 13 -10.24 -10.37 1.03
CA MET A 13 -10.42 -10.86 2.41
C MET A 13 -11.31 -12.12 2.49
N LYS A 14 -11.32 -12.93 1.43
CA LYS A 14 -12.08 -14.19 1.42
C LYS A 14 -11.50 -15.15 2.48
N GLY A 15 -12.33 -15.57 3.42
CA GLY A 15 -11.95 -16.47 4.52
C GLY A 15 -11.37 -15.77 5.75
N ALA A 16 -11.29 -14.43 5.76
CA ALA A 16 -10.92 -13.67 6.95
C ALA A 16 -12.18 -13.19 7.68
N GLU A 17 -12.17 -13.31 9.00
CA GLU A 17 -13.24 -12.77 9.84
C GLU A 17 -13.19 -11.24 9.90
N ALA A 18 -14.30 -10.60 10.26
CA ALA A 18 -14.40 -9.14 10.31
C ALA A 18 -13.36 -8.53 11.26
N GLU A 19 -13.17 -9.11 12.44
CA GLU A 19 -12.18 -8.65 13.43
C GLU A 19 -10.74 -8.76 12.91
N GLN A 20 -10.40 -9.87 12.24
CA GLN A 20 -9.07 -10.06 11.64
C GLN A 20 -8.80 -9.04 10.55
N ARG A 21 -9.79 -8.84 9.68
CA ARG A 21 -9.73 -7.85 8.61
C ARG A 21 -9.51 -6.45 9.17
N ASP A 22 -10.34 -6.03 10.12
CA ASP A 22 -10.30 -4.66 10.65
C ASP A 22 -8.96 -4.42 11.36
N ARG A 23 -8.47 -5.42 12.12
CA ARG A 23 -7.11 -5.41 12.70
C ARG A 23 -6.04 -5.28 11.63
N TRP A 24 -6.11 -6.03 10.53
CA TRP A 24 -5.10 -5.94 9.46
C TRP A 24 -5.14 -4.59 8.74
N VAL A 25 -6.32 -3.99 8.53
CA VAL A 25 -6.42 -2.62 7.98
C VAL A 25 -5.66 -1.65 8.88
N GLU A 26 -5.91 -1.67 10.19
CA GLU A 26 -5.21 -0.80 11.13
C GLU A 26 -3.69 -1.05 11.15
N MET A 27 -3.27 -2.32 11.11
CA MET A 27 -1.84 -2.64 11.08
C MET A 27 -1.18 -2.17 9.78
N PHE A 28 -1.84 -2.34 8.65
CA PHE A 28 -1.37 -1.80 7.38
C PHE A 28 -1.25 -0.28 7.44
N GLU A 29 -2.25 0.43 7.98
CA GLU A 29 -2.22 1.89 8.13
C GLU A 29 -1.06 2.34 9.03
N LYS A 30 -0.79 1.63 10.14
CA LYS A 30 0.35 1.91 11.03
C LYS A 30 1.69 1.69 10.34
N ILE A 31 1.86 0.53 9.68
CA ILE A 31 3.09 0.18 8.95
C ILE A 31 3.36 1.20 7.83
N ALA A 32 2.32 1.63 7.11
CA ALA A 32 2.45 2.55 5.98
C ALA A 32 2.93 3.95 6.37
N VAL A 33 2.89 4.34 7.65
CA VAL A 33 3.40 5.64 8.10
C VAL A 33 4.74 5.53 8.83
N GLU A 34 5.27 4.32 9.01
CA GLU A 34 6.59 4.12 9.60
C GLU A 34 7.67 4.65 8.64
N GLU A 35 8.52 5.56 9.11
CA GLU A 35 9.53 6.23 8.27
C GLU A 35 10.42 5.22 7.53
N VAL A 36 10.86 4.16 8.22
CA VAL A 36 11.69 3.11 7.63
C VAL A 36 10.96 2.42 6.47
N VAL A 37 9.66 2.15 6.63
CA VAL A 37 8.84 1.51 5.59
C VAL A 37 8.64 2.44 4.41
N VAL A 38 8.26 3.70 4.65
CA VAL A 38 8.06 4.68 3.57
C VAL A 38 9.35 4.91 2.79
N ARG A 39 10.49 5.01 3.49
CA ARG A 39 11.81 5.15 2.88
C ARG A 39 12.15 3.93 2.03
N THR A 40 11.93 2.71 2.54
CA THR A 40 12.13 1.48 1.76
C THR A 40 11.26 1.45 0.51
N ILE A 41 9.98 1.83 0.60
CA ILE A 41 9.09 1.90 -0.57
C ILE A 41 9.62 2.91 -1.59
N ALA A 42 9.99 4.11 -1.14
CA ALA A 42 10.49 5.17 -2.02
C ALA A 42 11.75 4.72 -2.79
N GLN A 43 12.65 3.98 -2.13
CA GLN A 43 13.86 3.43 -2.74
C GLN A 43 13.55 2.26 -3.70
N GLU A 44 12.74 1.29 -3.27
CA GLU A 44 12.43 0.09 -4.07
C GLU A 44 11.55 0.37 -5.29
N SER A 45 10.77 1.44 -5.27
CA SER A 45 9.92 1.85 -6.38
C SER A 45 10.54 2.93 -7.26
N ASP A 46 11.76 3.39 -6.96
CA ASP A 46 12.37 4.55 -7.61
C ASP A 46 11.43 5.80 -7.60
N TYR A 47 10.71 6.00 -6.49
CA TYR A 47 9.59 6.94 -6.40
C TYR A 47 10.01 8.37 -6.75
N GLN A 48 11.17 8.79 -6.27
CA GLN A 48 11.69 10.14 -6.48
C GLN A 48 11.80 10.44 -7.98
N ASN A 49 12.38 9.53 -8.76
CA ASN A 49 12.59 9.72 -10.19
C ASN A 49 11.29 9.60 -10.98
N LEU A 50 10.46 8.59 -10.66
CA LEU A 50 9.14 8.41 -11.30
C LEU A 50 8.23 9.64 -11.12
N MET A 51 8.32 10.30 -9.97
CA MET A 51 7.48 11.44 -9.63
C MET A 51 8.17 12.79 -9.90
N GLY A 52 9.41 12.80 -10.37
CA GLY A 52 10.18 14.01 -10.65
C GLY A 52 10.38 14.92 -9.42
N LEU A 53 10.69 14.33 -8.27
CA LEU A 53 10.80 15.04 -6.99
C LEU A 53 12.26 15.38 -6.66
N ASP A 54 12.46 16.55 -6.04
CA ASP A 54 13.77 17.07 -5.68
C ASP A 54 14.27 16.47 -4.34
N GLY A 55 14.69 15.21 -4.39
CA GLY A 55 15.38 14.52 -3.29
C GLY A 55 14.52 13.57 -2.46
N GLU A 56 15.21 12.74 -1.67
CA GLU A 56 14.61 11.65 -0.89
C GLU A 56 13.57 12.16 0.12
N GLN A 57 13.84 13.28 0.79
CA GLN A 57 12.91 13.82 1.79
C GLN A 57 11.59 14.30 1.17
N ALA A 58 11.65 14.90 -0.02
CA ALA A 58 10.45 15.29 -0.76
C ALA A 58 9.65 14.06 -1.22
N ALA A 59 10.35 13.01 -1.68
CA ALA A 59 9.76 11.73 -2.04
C ALA A 59 9.04 11.07 -0.86
N ILE A 60 9.67 10.98 0.31
CA ILE A 60 9.07 10.42 1.53
C ILE A 60 7.82 11.21 1.95
N ALA A 61 7.91 12.54 1.95
CA ALA A 61 6.79 13.40 2.36
C ALA A 61 5.59 13.28 1.39
N ASP A 62 5.84 13.30 0.09
CA ASP A 62 4.79 13.16 -0.93
C ASP A 62 4.19 11.75 -0.91
N LEU A 63 5.02 10.70 -0.82
CA LEU A 63 4.57 9.31 -0.73
C LEU A 63 3.68 9.08 0.49
N THR A 64 4.10 9.54 1.67
CA THR A 64 3.32 9.45 2.91
C THR A 64 1.94 10.11 2.76
N LYS A 65 1.90 11.27 2.10
CA LYS A 65 0.66 12.02 1.88
C LYS A 65 -0.29 11.31 0.92
N ARG A 66 0.23 10.75 -0.17
CA ARG A 66 -0.56 10.11 -1.23
C ARG A 66 -1.02 8.70 -0.87
N MET A 67 -0.29 8.01 -0.01
CA MET A 67 -0.61 6.64 0.36
C MET A 67 -1.94 6.55 1.08
N LYS A 68 -2.76 5.59 0.65
CA LYS A 68 -4.09 5.31 1.21
C LYS A 68 -4.28 3.81 1.32
N ILE A 69 -4.71 3.40 2.51
CA ILE A 69 -5.13 2.05 2.82
C ILE A 69 -6.57 2.15 3.30
N LYS A 70 -7.42 1.24 2.85
CA LYS A 70 -8.83 1.21 3.24
C LYS A 70 -9.46 -0.13 2.94
N TYR A 71 -10.41 -0.53 3.77
CA TYR A 71 -11.29 -1.63 3.42
C TYR A 71 -12.40 -1.18 2.46
N ARG A 72 -12.74 -2.05 1.50
CA ARG A 72 -13.87 -1.89 0.57
C ARG A 72 -14.92 -2.96 0.85
N PRO A 73 -15.98 -2.64 1.62
CA PRO A 73 -17.02 -3.61 1.98
C PRO A 73 -17.66 -4.29 0.77
N ARG A 74 -17.96 -3.53 -0.29
CA ARG A 74 -18.58 -4.06 -1.53
C ARG A 74 -17.71 -5.07 -2.28
N LYS A 75 -16.38 -5.00 -2.12
CA LYS A 75 -15.43 -5.92 -2.76
C LYS A 75 -14.91 -6.99 -1.81
N ASN A 76 -15.24 -6.88 -0.51
CA ASN A 76 -14.59 -7.63 0.56
C ASN A 76 -13.06 -7.66 0.40
N SER A 77 -12.44 -6.49 0.21
CA SER A 77 -11.00 -6.38 -0.04
C SER A 77 -10.39 -5.17 0.67
N ILE A 78 -9.14 -5.31 1.12
CA ILE A 78 -8.32 -4.17 1.52
C ILE A 78 -7.69 -3.59 0.26
N GLU A 79 -7.91 -2.31 -0.01
CA GLU A 79 -7.25 -1.56 -1.08
C GLU A 79 -6.03 -0.84 -0.51
N ILE A 80 -4.85 -1.07 -1.10
CA ILE A 80 -3.56 -0.53 -0.67
C ILE A 80 -2.92 0.17 -1.88
N GLY A 81 -2.61 1.45 -1.78
CA GLY A 81 -2.00 2.18 -2.88
C GLY A 81 -1.95 3.69 -2.66
N LEU A 82 -2.12 4.45 -3.73
CA LEU A 82 -1.88 5.89 -3.79
C LEU A 82 -3.04 6.64 -4.44
N THR A 83 -3.23 7.89 -4.03
CA THR A 83 -4.01 8.87 -4.80
C THR A 83 -3.10 9.71 -5.68
N GLY A 84 -3.48 9.92 -6.93
CA GLY A 84 -2.78 10.83 -7.84
C GLY A 84 -3.67 11.29 -8.99
N ILE A 85 -3.07 11.79 -10.06
CA ILE A 85 -3.80 12.27 -11.25
C ILE A 85 -3.72 11.25 -12.38
N ARG A 86 -4.66 11.35 -13.33
CA ARG A 86 -4.77 10.41 -14.46
C ARG A 86 -3.49 10.22 -15.29
N LYS A 87 -2.62 11.24 -15.36
CA LYS A 87 -1.36 11.18 -16.11
C LYS A 87 -0.30 10.29 -15.47
N GLU A 88 -0.41 10.01 -14.18
CA GLU A 88 0.56 9.23 -13.39
C GLU A 88 0.12 7.75 -13.26
N ILE A 89 -0.90 7.30 -14.01
CA ILE A 89 -1.54 5.99 -13.73
C ILE A 89 -0.56 4.82 -13.84
N GLU A 90 0.38 4.86 -14.79
CA GLU A 90 1.31 3.75 -14.99
C GLU A 90 2.34 3.69 -13.87
N GLU A 91 2.92 4.84 -13.51
CA GLU A 91 3.86 4.97 -12.39
C GLU A 91 3.19 4.57 -11.07
N LEU A 92 1.99 5.09 -10.80
CA LEU A 92 1.26 4.81 -9.57
C LEU A 92 0.90 3.32 -9.42
N LYS A 93 0.70 2.59 -10.53
CA LYS A 93 0.49 1.14 -10.49
C LYS A 93 1.75 0.40 -10.03
N LEU A 94 2.90 0.74 -10.60
CA LEU A 94 4.18 0.16 -10.21
C LEU A 94 4.50 0.43 -8.74
N ILE A 95 4.26 1.67 -8.28
CA ILE A 95 4.49 2.04 -6.88
C ILE A 95 3.49 1.33 -5.96
N ALA A 96 2.22 1.20 -6.34
CA ALA A 96 1.21 0.50 -5.54
C ALA A 96 1.55 -0.98 -5.29
N GLU A 97 2.14 -1.67 -6.26
CA GLU A 97 2.66 -3.04 -6.08
C GLU A 97 3.76 -3.08 -5.03
N LYS A 98 4.70 -2.12 -5.06
CA LYS A 98 5.79 -2.02 -4.09
C LYS A 98 5.28 -1.72 -2.68
N ILE A 99 4.32 -0.79 -2.54
CA ILE A 99 3.66 -0.52 -1.26
C ILE A 99 3.07 -1.81 -0.68
N TYR A 100 2.32 -2.57 -1.49
CA TYR A 100 1.74 -3.81 -1.02
C TYR A 100 2.81 -4.82 -0.57
N VAL A 101 3.84 -5.05 -1.39
CA VAL A 101 4.88 -6.04 -1.09
C VAL A 101 5.62 -5.69 0.20
N VAL A 102 6.06 -4.44 0.36
CA VAL A 102 6.82 -4.02 1.55
C VAL A 102 5.93 -4.11 2.79
N CYS A 103 4.75 -3.49 2.77
CA CYS A 103 3.85 -3.49 3.93
C CYS A 103 3.38 -4.90 4.31
N ALA A 104 3.03 -5.73 3.34
CA ALA A 104 2.61 -7.11 3.61
C ALA A 104 3.76 -7.96 4.16
N THR A 105 5.00 -7.72 3.73
CA THR A 105 6.17 -8.40 4.26
C THR A 105 6.42 -8.02 5.72
N VAL A 106 6.29 -6.74 6.07
CA VAL A 106 6.41 -6.28 7.47
C VAL A 106 5.29 -6.87 8.32
N LEU A 107 4.03 -6.82 7.83
CA LEU A 107 2.89 -7.38 8.54
C LEU A 107 3.03 -8.88 8.77
N ALA A 108 3.42 -9.66 7.76
CA ALA A 108 3.59 -11.11 7.87
C ALA A 108 4.74 -11.53 8.80
N LYS A 109 5.72 -10.65 9.05
CA LYS A 109 6.76 -10.89 10.07
C LYS A 109 6.20 -10.72 11.49
N ASN A 110 5.21 -9.85 11.67
CA ASN A 110 4.67 -9.46 12.97
C ASN A 110 3.35 -10.16 13.35
N ASP A 111 2.56 -10.62 12.37
CA ASP A 111 1.27 -11.29 12.57
C ASP A 111 1.27 -12.66 11.85
N ARG A 112 1.19 -13.74 12.65
CA ARG A 112 1.21 -15.13 12.15
C ARG A 112 -0.06 -15.50 11.37
N GLU A 113 -1.21 -14.93 11.74
CA GLU A 113 -2.47 -15.18 11.04
C GLU A 113 -2.44 -14.53 9.65
N PHE A 114 -1.94 -13.30 9.56
CA PHE A 114 -1.74 -12.62 8.29
C PHE A 114 -0.72 -13.38 7.42
N LYS A 115 0.37 -13.89 8.01
CA LYS A 115 1.35 -14.71 7.29
C LYS A 115 0.70 -15.97 6.69
N ALA A 116 -0.13 -16.67 7.46
CA ALA A 116 -0.85 -17.84 6.98
C ALA A 116 -1.84 -17.46 5.86
N PHE A 117 -2.62 -16.40 6.08
CA PHE A 117 -3.60 -15.88 5.12
C PHE A 117 -2.98 -15.46 3.78
N SER A 118 -1.88 -14.70 3.82
CA SER A 118 -1.20 -14.18 2.62
C SER A 118 -0.44 -15.26 1.85
N SER A 119 -0.06 -16.36 2.49
CA SER A 119 0.60 -17.50 1.84
C SER A 119 -0.39 -18.37 1.05
N GLN A 120 -1.61 -18.56 1.55
CA GLN A 120 -2.68 -19.34 0.88
C GLN A 120 -3.20 -18.69 -0.42
N LYS A 121 -2.87 -17.42 -0.66
CA LYS A 121 -3.28 -16.66 -1.86
C LYS A 121 -2.25 -16.74 -2.99
N ARG A 122 -1.10 -17.39 -2.77
CA ARG A 122 -0.04 -17.58 -3.78
C ARG A 122 -0.11 -18.93 -4.48
N GLU A 123 -1.07 -19.79 -4.12
CA GLU A 123 -1.44 -21.04 -4.80
C GLU A 123 -2.69 -20.83 -5.65
#